data_AF-E0P0N4-F1
#
_entry.id   AF-E0P0N4-F1
#
_cell.length_a   1.000
_cell.length_b   1.000
_cell.length_c   1.000
_cell.angle_alpha   90.00
_cell.angle_beta   90.00
_cell.angle_gamma   90.00
#
_symmetry.space_group_name_H-M   'P 1'
#
loop_
_entity.id
_entity.type
_entity.pdbx_description
1 polymer ?
#
loop_
_entity_poly.entity_id
_entity_poly.type
_entity_poly.pdbx_seq_one_letter_code
_entity_poly.pdbx_strand_id
1 'polypeptide(L)'
;MSIVAAYAVPHPPLLLPEVGQGEERKLQLTLNAYERAMKEAAELAPETVIVVSPHTVMYADYFHIAPGEMASGDFAAFGAPDLRVMADYDEPFAKELAKAASAEGIAAGGVGGRGAALDHGVMVPLSFLETHTTDFRLVRVGISGLSPKEHYVFGRCIARVAEELGRRAVFFASGDLSHRLTPDAPRGFAPEGPRFDKACMKYLEEGDFLKLLRMDPAIYQPAAECALRGLWMLAGVLDARALKIKKLSYQGTTGIGYGLVSFKVMREDPRRSFVERYEMLERRAREERRAAEDDYVRLARRAVETIVRTGKLPPVPAELPEEMTGRAGVYVTLTRDGAPRGTYGTFEPSAKSIADEITRNAAHAARNDTHVAPVTEEELDALDITVDVLSEPELVDGADALDPKTYGIIAESRGRKGVMLPAAPGTETAEEQLRAARKKGGIPEDAEIRIWRFTSERHA
;
A
#
# COMPACT_ATOMS: atom_id res chain seq x y z
N MET A 1 8.50 17.71 -25.58
CA MET A 1 8.41 17.06 -24.25
C MET A 1 7.20 17.64 -23.56
N SER A 2 6.19 16.82 -23.33
CA SER A 2 4.91 17.23 -22.72
C SER A 2 5.03 17.37 -21.21
N ILE A 3 5.48 16.34 -20.50
CA ILE A 3 5.90 16.45 -19.10
C ILE A 3 7.26 17.16 -19.03
N VAL A 4 7.29 18.37 -18.47
CA VAL A 4 8.49 19.21 -18.38
C VAL A 4 9.22 19.09 -17.04
N ALA A 5 8.49 18.83 -15.97
CA ALA A 5 9.03 18.56 -14.65
C ALA A 5 8.05 17.76 -13.80
N ALA A 6 8.59 17.07 -12.80
CA ALA A 6 7.81 16.47 -11.72
C ALA A 6 8.41 16.84 -10.37
N TYR A 7 7.59 16.80 -9.32
CA TYR A 7 8.02 17.10 -7.97
C TYR A 7 7.41 16.08 -6.99
N ALA A 8 8.23 15.57 -6.09
CA ALA A 8 7.76 14.93 -4.87
C ALA A 8 7.62 16.04 -3.83
N VAL A 9 6.40 16.27 -3.32
CA VAL A 9 6.08 17.37 -2.42
C VAL A 9 5.34 16.86 -1.19
N PRO A 10 5.68 17.34 0.02
CA PRO A 10 4.89 17.07 1.21
C PRO A 10 3.57 17.86 1.16
N HIS A 11 2.60 17.49 1.99
CA HIS A 11 1.31 18.17 2.05
C HIS A 11 0.74 18.42 3.45
N PRO A 12 1.55 18.66 4.50
CA PRO A 12 0.98 18.98 5.79
C PRO A 12 0.30 20.35 5.70
N PRO A 13 -1.00 20.47 6.07
CA PRO A 13 -1.67 21.77 6.12
C PRO A 13 -0.97 22.78 7.04
N LEU A 14 -0.16 22.29 7.99
CA LEU A 14 0.73 23.08 8.84
C LEU A 14 1.68 24.01 8.07
N LEU A 15 1.95 23.79 6.77
CA LEU A 15 2.74 24.73 5.96
C LEU A 15 2.00 26.04 5.67
N LEU A 16 0.67 26.07 5.78
CA LEU A 16 -0.14 27.24 5.47
C LEU A 16 -0.25 28.11 6.73
N PRO A 17 0.15 29.40 6.70
CA PRO A 17 0.13 30.27 7.88
C PRO A 17 -1.25 30.37 8.57
N GLU A 18 -2.33 30.31 7.80
CA GLU A 18 -3.72 30.33 8.31
C GLU A 18 -4.04 29.11 9.18
N VAL A 19 -3.40 27.97 8.88
CA VAL A 19 -3.53 26.73 9.65
C VAL A 19 -2.48 26.65 10.75
N GLY A 20 -1.22 26.98 10.43
CA GLY A 20 -0.08 26.85 11.34
C GLY A 20 -0.04 27.90 12.45
N GLN A 21 -0.57 29.10 12.22
CA GLN A 21 -0.65 30.19 13.21
C GLN A 21 0.69 30.47 13.94
N GLY A 22 1.81 30.38 13.23
CA GLY A 22 3.18 30.54 13.72
C GLY A 22 3.96 29.22 13.83
N GLU A 23 3.28 28.08 13.90
CA GLU A 23 3.88 26.75 14.00
C GLU A 23 4.46 26.26 12.66
N GLU A 24 4.04 26.85 11.53
CA GLU A 24 4.60 26.58 10.20
C GLU A 24 6.13 26.81 10.17
N ARG A 25 6.63 27.69 11.04
CA ARG A 25 8.07 27.98 11.21
C ARG A 25 8.89 26.77 11.64
N LYS A 26 8.27 25.76 12.27
CA LYS A 26 8.92 24.47 12.56
C LYS A 26 9.32 23.74 11.27
N LEU A 27 8.69 24.08 10.15
CA LEU A 27 8.92 23.56 8.81
C LEU A 27 9.56 24.58 7.86
N GLN A 28 10.33 25.55 8.38
CA GLN A 28 10.88 26.65 7.57
C GLN A 28 11.74 26.19 6.38
N LEU A 29 12.53 25.12 6.52
CA LEU A 29 13.33 24.62 5.39
C LEU A 29 12.41 24.07 4.28
N THR A 30 11.32 23.42 4.66
CA THR A 30 10.32 22.89 3.75
C THR A 30 9.54 24.02 3.09
N LEU A 31 9.11 25.04 3.86
CA LEU A 31 8.46 26.24 3.31
C LEU A 31 9.31 26.93 2.25
N ASN A 32 10.59 27.18 2.56
CA ASN A 32 11.52 27.83 1.62
C ASN A 32 11.75 26.96 0.36
N ALA A 33 11.80 25.64 0.52
CA ALA A 33 11.91 24.71 -0.60
C ALA A 33 10.64 24.67 -1.45
N TYR A 34 9.46 24.76 -0.82
CA TYR A 34 8.16 24.78 -1.48
C TYR A 34 8.00 26.01 -2.36
N GLU A 35 8.26 27.19 -1.80
CA GLU A 35 8.25 28.47 -2.52
C GLU A 35 9.16 28.40 -3.75
N ARG A 36 10.40 27.92 -3.57
CA ARG A 36 11.34 27.74 -4.68
C ARG A 36 10.81 26.75 -5.72
N ALA A 37 10.27 25.61 -5.30
CA ALA A 37 9.79 24.56 -6.19
C ALA A 37 8.61 25.05 -7.02
N MET A 38 7.65 25.73 -6.40
CA MET A 38 6.43 26.22 -7.05
C MET A 38 6.73 27.40 -7.97
N LYS A 39 7.65 28.28 -7.60
CA LYS A 39 8.18 29.29 -8.52
C LYS A 39 8.87 28.65 -9.73
N GLU A 40 9.77 27.69 -9.51
CA GLU A 40 10.44 26.95 -10.61
C GLU A 40 9.40 26.22 -11.50
N ALA A 41 8.29 25.72 -10.93
CA ALA A 41 7.21 25.07 -11.67
C ALA A 41 6.39 26.06 -12.52
N ALA A 42 6.02 27.20 -11.95
CA ALA A 42 5.28 28.27 -12.63
C ALA A 42 6.07 28.87 -13.81
N GLU A 43 7.39 29.05 -13.65
CA GLU A 43 8.28 29.53 -14.72
C GLU A 43 8.34 28.59 -15.94
N LEU A 44 7.93 27.32 -15.79
CA LEU A 44 7.80 26.39 -16.92
C LEU A 44 6.52 26.62 -17.74
N ALA A 45 5.60 27.49 -17.28
CA ALA A 45 4.31 27.78 -17.90
C ALA A 45 3.52 26.51 -18.27
N PRO A 46 3.19 25.64 -17.28
CA PRO A 46 2.39 24.46 -17.52
C PRO A 46 0.95 24.82 -17.89
N GLU A 47 0.44 24.22 -18.96
CA GLU A 47 -0.97 24.30 -19.35
C GLU A 47 -1.82 23.32 -18.52
N THR A 48 -1.20 22.22 -18.09
CA THR A 48 -1.84 21.18 -17.27
C THR A 48 -0.97 20.88 -16.05
N VAL A 49 -1.57 20.92 -14.86
CA VAL A 49 -0.97 20.48 -13.61
C VAL A 49 -1.65 19.17 -13.20
N ILE A 50 -0.87 18.11 -13.05
CA ILE A 50 -1.37 16.81 -12.57
C ILE A 50 -0.96 16.65 -11.11
N VAL A 51 -1.94 16.41 -10.24
CA VAL A 51 -1.69 16.13 -8.81
C VAL A 51 -2.19 14.74 -8.46
N VAL A 52 -1.28 13.90 -7.97
CA VAL A 52 -1.63 12.64 -7.31
C VAL A 52 -1.75 12.89 -5.82
N SER A 53 -2.90 12.53 -5.24
CA SER A 53 -3.14 12.63 -3.80
C SER A 53 -3.54 11.29 -3.18
N PRO A 54 -2.96 10.92 -2.01
CA PRO A 54 -3.37 9.74 -1.27
C PRO A 54 -4.67 9.94 -0.48
N HIS A 55 -5.18 11.17 -0.39
CA HIS A 55 -6.39 11.52 0.37
C HIS A 55 -7.63 11.73 -0.52
N THR A 56 -7.46 11.65 -1.84
CA THR A 56 -8.58 11.38 -2.75
C THR A 56 -9.05 9.93 -2.52
N VAL A 57 -10.29 9.62 -2.93
CA VAL A 57 -10.84 8.26 -2.79
C VAL A 57 -9.90 7.20 -3.35
N MET A 58 -9.53 6.26 -2.49
CA MET A 58 -8.68 5.11 -2.80
C MET A 58 -9.52 3.85 -2.87
N TYR A 59 -9.39 3.10 -3.96
CA TYR A 59 -9.97 1.77 -4.15
C TYR A 59 -8.87 0.71 -4.12
N ALA A 60 -9.23 -0.54 -3.86
CA ALA A 60 -8.28 -1.65 -3.83
C ALA A 60 -7.70 -1.96 -5.23
N ASP A 61 -8.52 -1.79 -6.28
CA ASP A 61 -8.30 -2.32 -7.63
C ASP A 61 -8.56 -1.29 -8.75
N TYR A 62 -8.69 0.00 -8.40
CA TYR A 62 -9.09 1.06 -9.32
C TYR A 62 -8.38 2.38 -9.03
N PHE A 63 -7.97 3.10 -10.08
CA PHE A 63 -7.49 4.49 -9.97
C PHE A 63 -8.60 5.48 -10.22
N HIS A 64 -8.93 6.27 -9.20
CA HIS A 64 -9.91 7.35 -9.35
C HIS A 64 -9.27 8.56 -10.05
N ILE A 65 -9.87 8.98 -11.16
CA ILE A 65 -9.53 10.21 -11.90
C ILE A 65 -10.69 11.16 -11.72
N ALA A 66 -10.47 12.31 -11.09
CA ALA A 66 -11.56 13.22 -10.73
C ALA A 66 -12.32 13.69 -11.99
N PRO A 67 -13.65 13.47 -12.05
CA PRO A 67 -14.47 13.96 -13.15
C PRO A 67 -14.93 15.41 -12.93
N GLY A 68 -15.52 16.01 -13.96
CA GLY A 68 -16.15 17.34 -13.90
C GLY A 68 -15.32 18.45 -14.52
N GLU A 69 -15.83 19.68 -14.43
CA GLU A 69 -15.23 20.86 -15.05
C GLU A 69 -14.42 21.71 -14.07
N MET A 70 -14.76 21.67 -12.79
CA MET A 70 -14.10 22.44 -11.73
C MET A 70 -14.27 21.76 -10.37
N ALA A 71 -13.38 22.07 -9.44
CA ALA A 71 -13.53 21.69 -8.04
C ALA A 71 -13.04 22.79 -7.11
N SER A 72 -13.59 22.80 -5.90
CA SER A 72 -13.19 23.68 -4.81
C SER A 72 -13.04 22.91 -3.52
N GLY A 73 -12.21 23.39 -2.61
CA GLY A 73 -12.13 22.88 -1.24
C GLY A 73 -11.71 23.99 -0.28
N ASP A 74 -11.77 23.67 1.01
CA ASP A 74 -11.35 24.56 2.09
C ASP A 74 -10.58 23.78 3.16
N PHE A 75 -9.96 24.53 4.09
CA PHE A 75 -9.23 23.95 5.22
C PHE A 75 -10.04 23.97 6.52
N ALA A 76 -11.38 23.87 6.47
CA ALA A 76 -12.23 23.87 7.67
C ALA A 76 -11.88 22.73 8.64
N ALA A 77 -11.54 21.54 8.10
CA ALA A 77 -11.09 20.40 8.90
C ALA A 77 -9.78 20.65 9.67
N PHE A 78 -9.05 21.70 9.30
CA PHE A 78 -7.80 22.14 9.92
C PHE A 78 -7.93 23.51 10.61
N GLY A 79 -9.16 24.00 10.81
CA GLY A 79 -9.42 25.26 11.52
C GLY A 79 -9.30 26.53 10.67
N ALA A 80 -9.20 26.43 9.34
CA ALA A 80 -9.10 27.56 8.42
C ALA A 80 -10.17 27.50 7.29
N PRO A 81 -11.47 27.70 7.61
CA PRO A 81 -12.57 27.58 6.65
C PRO A 81 -12.60 28.68 5.58
N ASP A 82 -11.94 29.81 5.84
CA ASP A 82 -11.86 30.94 4.91
C ASP A 82 -10.75 30.76 3.87
N LEU A 83 -9.80 29.86 4.12
CA LEU A 83 -8.78 29.49 3.14
C LEU A 83 -9.38 28.49 2.15
N ARG A 84 -9.63 28.96 0.92
CA ARG A 84 -10.26 28.19 -0.15
C ARG A 84 -9.34 28.08 -1.36
N VAL A 85 -9.39 26.91 -1.99
CA VAL A 85 -8.67 26.63 -3.24
C VAL A 85 -9.70 26.23 -4.29
N MET A 86 -9.55 26.74 -5.51
CA MET A 86 -10.42 26.45 -6.64
C MET A 86 -9.58 26.18 -7.87
N ALA A 87 -9.91 25.12 -8.60
CA ALA A 87 -9.21 24.78 -9.83
C ALA A 87 -10.18 24.27 -10.89
N ASP A 88 -9.95 24.70 -12.12
CA ASP A 88 -10.61 24.17 -13.28
C ASP A 88 -9.95 22.87 -13.74
N TYR A 89 -10.74 21.87 -14.11
CA TYR A 89 -10.23 20.58 -14.55
C TYR A 89 -9.92 20.52 -16.05
N ASP A 90 -8.89 19.75 -16.42
CA ASP A 90 -8.60 19.35 -17.80
C ASP A 90 -9.41 18.06 -18.12
N GLU A 91 -10.72 18.22 -18.31
CA GLU A 91 -11.63 17.10 -18.57
C GLU A 91 -11.22 16.25 -19.80
N PRO A 92 -10.74 16.83 -20.93
CA PRO A 92 -10.20 16.05 -22.04
C PRO A 92 -9.02 15.15 -21.62
N PHE A 93 -8.09 15.68 -20.81
CA PHE A 93 -6.97 14.88 -20.30
C PHE A 93 -7.46 13.73 -19.43
N ALA A 94 -8.37 13.98 -18.50
CA ALA A 94 -8.92 12.95 -17.62
C ALA A 94 -9.60 11.82 -18.40
N LYS A 95 -10.35 12.15 -19.46
CA LYS A 95 -11.02 11.18 -20.34
C LYS A 95 -10.01 10.32 -21.11
N GLU A 96 -9.00 10.94 -21.72
CA GLU A 96 -7.96 10.20 -22.44
C GLU A 96 -7.09 9.36 -21.50
N LEU A 97 -6.84 9.82 -20.28
CA LEU A 97 -6.13 9.04 -19.26
C LEU A 97 -6.88 7.76 -18.86
N ALA A 98 -8.20 7.82 -18.69
CA ALA A 98 -9.01 6.64 -18.40
C ALA A 98 -8.94 5.61 -19.55
N LYS A 99 -9.01 6.07 -20.81
CA LYS A 99 -8.87 5.20 -22.00
C LYS A 99 -7.47 4.61 -22.09
N ALA A 100 -6.44 5.44 -21.85
CA ALA A 100 -5.05 5.02 -21.88
C ALA A 100 -4.75 3.92 -20.85
N ALA A 101 -5.26 4.09 -19.62
CA ALA A 101 -5.15 3.08 -18.58
C ALA A 101 -5.91 1.78 -18.93
N SER A 102 -7.13 1.90 -19.46
CA SER A 102 -7.91 0.73 -19.89
C SER A 102 -7.21 -0.07 -20.98
N ALA A 103 -6.48 0.58 -21.90
CA ALA A 103 -5.69 -0.10 -22.93
C ALA A 103 -4.50 -0.89 -22.36
N GLU A 104 -4.00 -0.51 -21.18
CA GLU A 104 -2.97 -1.26 -20.43
C GLU A 104 -3.59 -2.29 -19.47
N GLY A 105 -4.92 -2.50 -19.51
CA GLY A 105 -5.63 -3.41 -18.60
C GLY A 105 -5.79 -2.87 -17.17
N ILE A 106 -5.61 -1.56 -16.96
CA ILE A 106 -5.74 -0.92 -15.65
C ILE A 106 -7.12 -0.27 -15.54
N ALA A 107 -7.88 -0.63 -14.51
CA ALA A 107 -9.16 -0.01 -14.24
C ALA A 107 -8.97 1.41 -13.66
N ALA A 108 -9.45 2.42 -14.36
CA ALA A 108 -9.34 3.82 -13.96
C ALA A 108 -10.44 4.71 -14.56
N GLY A 109 -10.76 5.82 -13.88
CA GLY A 109 -11.74 6.79 -14.37
C GLY A 109 -12.47 7.53 -13.24
N GLY A 110 -13.56 8.24 -13.58
CA GLY A 110 -14.34 9.05 -12.63
C GLY A 110 -15.48 8.33 -11.89
N VAL A 111 -15.69 7.03 -12.10
CA VAL A 111 -16.75 6.28 -11.43
C VAL A 111 -16.44 6.08 -9.94
N GLY A 112 -17.48 6.13 -9.12
CA GLY A 112 -17.42 5.80 -7.69
C GLY A 112 -17.02 6.96 -6.77
N GLY A 113 -16.54 8.08 -7.33
CA GLY A 113 -16.05 9.23 -6.58
C GLY A 113 -16.94 9.64 -5.40
N ARG A 114 -16.34 9.72 -4.21
CA ARG A 114 -16.93 10.24 -2.98
C ARG A 114 -16.25 11.57 -2.66
N GLY A 115 -17.02 12.64 -2.53
CA GLY A 115 -16.49 13.97 -2.26
C GLY A 115 -16.00 14.68 -3.52
N ALA A 116 -16.81 15.63 -4.02
CA ALA A 116 -16.42 16.49 -5.14
C ALA A 116 -15.33 17.51 -4.75
N ALA A 117 -15.19 17.79 -3.45
CA ALA A 117 -14.26 18.78 -2.95
C ALA A 117 -12.78 18.37 -3.14
N LEU A 118 -11.91 19.37 -3.26
CA LEU A 118 -10.46 19.16 -3.23
C LEU A 118 -10.03 18.73 -1.82
N ASP A 119 -9.22 17.68 -1.72
CA ASP A 119 -8.60 17.26 -0.47
C ASP A 119 -7.29 18.02 -0.22
N HIS A 120 -6.81 18.01 1.03
CA HIS A 120 -5.63 18.77 1.43
C HIS A 120 -4.34 18.33 0.72
N GLY A 121 -4.24 17.07 0.30
CA GLY A 121 -3.13 16.58 -0.50
C GLY A 121 -3.05 17.25 -1.87
N VAL A 122 -4.19 17.73 -2.40
CA VAL A 122 -4.23 18.54 -3.61
C VAL A 122 -4.11 20.04 -3.30
N MET A 123 -4.85 20.51 -2.29
CA MET A 123 -4.93 21.94 -2.00
C MET A 123 -3.60 22.52 -1.53
N VAL A 124 -2.82 21.83 -0.70
CA VAL A 124 -1.54 22.36 -0.21
C VAL A 124 -0.58 22.68 -1.38
N PRO A 125 -0.26 21.75 -2.31
CA PRO A 125 0.51 22.09 -3.50
C PRO A 125 -0.04 23.26 -4.32
N LEU A 126 -1.35 23.30 -4.53
CA LEU A 126 -1.98 24.35 -5.33
C LEU A 126 -1.94 25.72 -4.64
N SER A 127 -2.17 25.80 -3.33
CA SER A 127 -2.08 27.06 -2.58
C SER A 127 -0.73 27.75 -2.73
N PHE A 128 0.37 27.00 -2.84
CA PHE A 128 1.69 27.56 -3.11
C PHE A 128 1.96 27.81 -4.60
N LEU A 129 1.36 27.04 -5.52
CA LEU A 129 1.50 27.30 -6.95
C LEU A 129 0.74 28.55 -7.39
N GLU A 130 -0.46 28.77 -6.84
CA GLU A 130 -1.37 29.87 -7.15
C GLU A 130 -0.81 31.24 -6.75
N THR A 131 0.20 31.30 -5.86
CA THR A 131 0.94 32.54 -5.58
C THR A 131 1.81 33.00 -6.76
N HIS A 132 2.10 32.10 -7.70
CA HIS A 132 2.98 32.34 -8.84
C HIS A 132 2.27 32.25 -10.20
N THR A 133 1.28 31.36 -10.32
CA THR A 133 0.47 31.24 -11.54
C THR A 133 -0.88 30.59 -11.23
N THR A 134 -1.93 31.03 -11.92
CA THR A 134 -3.26 30.40 -11.94
C THR A 134 -3.65 29.96 -13.36
N ASP A 135 -2.78 30.18 -14.35
CA ASP A 135 -3.03 29.89 -15.76
C ASP A 135 -2.68 28.44 -16.10
N PHE A 136 -3.44 27.50 -15.54
CA PHE A 136 -3.32 26.07 -15.80
C PHE A 136 -4.68 25.37 -15.60
N ARG A 137 -4.81 24.16 -16.14
CA ARG A 137 -5.91 23.23 -15.83
C ARG A 137 -5.40 22.09 -14.95
N LEU A 138 -6.23 21.59 -14.05
CA LEU A 138 -5.89 20.55 -13.08
C LEU A 138 -6.34 19.16 -13.57
N VAL A 139 -5.50 18.15 -13.37
CA VAL A 139 -5.90 16.73 -13.39
C VAL A 139 -5.62 16.16 -12.01
N ARG A 140 -6.68 15.78 -11.29
CA ARG A 140 -6.57 15.16 -9.97
C ARG A 140 -6.70 13.64 -10.07
N VAL A 141 -5.72 12.94 -9.52
CA VAL A 141 -5.63 11.48 -9.54
C VAL A 141 -5.49 10.95 -8.11
N GLY A 142 -6.22 9.90 -7.76
CA GLY A 142 -6.06 9.15 -6.51
C GLY A 142 -5.05 8.00 -6.65
N ILE A 143 -4.52 7.54 -5.52
CA ILE A 143 -3.76 6.28 -5.45
C ILE A 143 -4.70 5.06 -5.44
N SER A 144 -4.13 3.85 -5.54
CA SER A 144 -4.89 2.59 -5.50
C SER A 144 -4.20 1.53 -4.63
N GLY A 145 -4.93 0.48 -4.27
CA GLY A 145 -4.40 -0.74 -3.65
C GLY A 145 -3.58 -1.61 -4.61
N LEU A 146 -3.61 -1.30 -5.91
CA LEU A 146 -2.85 -1.94 -6.97
C LEU A 146 -1.33 -1.97 -6.72
N SER A 147 -0.62 -2.83 -7.46
CA SER A 147 0.82 -3.09 -7.31
C SER A 147 1.72 -1.89 -7.67
N PRO A 148 3.01 -1.90 -7.28
CA PRO A 148 3.99 -0.90 -7.73
C PRO A 148 4.09 -0.80 -9.25
N LYS A 149 4.04 -1.95 -9.95
CA LYS A 149 4.03 -2.01 -11.42
C LYS A 149 2.84 -1.25 -12.00
N GLU A 150 1.64 -1.47 -11.47
CA GLU A 150 0.43 -0.83 -12.00
C GLU A 150 0.45 0.69 -11.78
N HIS A 151 0.95 1.16 -10.63
CA HIS A 151 1.17 2.61 -10.41
C HIS A 151 2.19 3.18 -11.40
N TYR A 152 3.29 2.47 -11.66
CA TYR A 152 4.29 2.87 -12.65
C TYR A 152 3.72 2.93 -14.08
N VAL A 153 3.00 1.90 -14.50
CA VAL A 153 2.37 1.86 -15.83
C VAL A 153 1.29 2.94 -15.96
N PHE A 154 0.53 3.21 -14.91
CA PHE A 154 -0.41 4.32 -14.87
C PHE A 154 0.29 5.67 -15.03
N GLY A 155 1.44 5.87 -14.36
CA GLY A 155 2.30 7.05 -14.58
C GLY A 155 2.78 7.20 -16.02
N ARG A 156 3.12 6.10 -16.71
CA ARG A 156 3.44 6.12 -18.14
C ARG A 156 2.25 6.54 -19.00
N CYS A 157 1.03 6.13 -18.63
CA CYS A 157 -0.19 6.57 -19.31
C CYS A 157 -0.37 8.09 -19.18
N ILE A 158 -0.11 8.68 -18.01
CA ILE A 158 -0.16 10.15 -17.80
C ILE A 158 0.82 10.85 -18.76
N ALA A 159 2.06 10.39 -18.82
CA ALA A 159 3.07 10.98 -19.70
C ALA A 159 2.69 10.85 -21.19
N ARG A 160 2.16 9.68 -21.60
CA ARG A 160 1.68 9.43 -22.96
C ARG A 160 0.54 10.36 -23.34
N VAL A 161 -0.48 10.50 -22.48
CA VAL A 161 -1.63 11.38 -22.74
C VAL A 161 -1.21 12.85 -22.83
N ALA A 162 -0.28 13.29 -21.97
CA ALA A 162 0.27 14.64 -22.08
C ALA A 162 0.94 14.86 -23.45
N GLU A 163 1.63 13.86 -23.98
CA GLU A 163 2.27 13.91 -25.30
C GLU A 163 1.26 13.90 -26.45
N GLU A 164 0.28 12.99 -26.42
CA GLU A 164 -0.77 12.86 -27.42
C GLU A 164 -1.65 14.11 -27.53
N LEU A 165 -1.96 14.75 -26.40
CA LEU A 165 -2.71 16.00 -26.35
C LEU A 165 -1.84 17.24 -26.57
N GLY A 166 -0.52 17.08 -26.71
CA GLY A 166 0.42 18.19 -26.90
C GLY A 166 0.48 19.16 -25.70
N ARG A 167 0.12 18.70 -24.49
CA ARG A 167 0.08 19.52 -23.28
C ARG A 167 1.46 19.72 -22.68
N ARG A 168 1.79 20.96 -22.33
CA ARG A 168 2.93 21.24 -21.43
C ARG A 168 2.48 21.03 -19.99
N ALA A 169 3.02 20.02 -19.34
CA ALA A 169 2.50 19.54 -18.07
C ALA A 169 3.57 19.41 -16.97
N VAL A 170 3.15 19.70 -15.74
CA VAL A 170 3.92 19.44 -14.51
C VAL A 170 3.18 18.43 -13.66
N PHE A 171 3.92 17.52 -13.03
CA PHE A 171 3.36 16.47 -12.18
C PHE A 171 3.77 16.62 -10.71
N PHE A 172 2.81 16.54 -9.80
CA PHE A 172 3.02 16.56 -8.36
C PHE A 172 2.65 15.21 -7.75
N ALA A 173 3.64 14.48 -7.22
CA ALA A 173 3.41 13.39 -6.28
C ALA A 173 3.32 14.00 -4.88
N SER A 174 2.08 14.23 -4.43
CA SER A 174 1.80 14.83 -3.14
C SER A 174 1.72 13.76 -2.06
N GLY A 175 2.58 13.83 -1.05
CA GLY A 175 2.66 12.81 -0.01
C GLY A 175 3.71 13.11 1.04
N ASP A 176 3.34 12.86 2.29
CA ASP A 176 4.28 12.84 3.41
C ASP A 176 4.94 11.45 3.53
N LEU A 177 6.20 11.44 3.98
CA LEU A 177 6.97 10.21 4.18
C LEU A 177 6.53 9.51 5.48
N SER A 178 7.45 9.03 6.32
CA SER A 178 7.09 8.36 7.57
C SER A 178 6.23 9.23 8.49
N HIS A 179 5.17 8.66 9.06
CA HIS A 179 4.36 9.28 10.11
C HIS A 179 4.78 8.81 11.53
N ARG A 180 5.94 8.14 11.64
CA ARG A 180 6.41 7.46 12.84
C ARG A 180 7.90 7.71 13.14
N LEU A 181 8.39 8.93 12.87
CA LEU A 181 9.81 9.26 13.02
C LEU A 181 10.29 9.40 14.47
N THR A 182 9.43 9.89 15.36
CA THR A 182 9.75 10.18 16.76
C THR A 182 8.71 9.56 17.70
N PRO A 183 9.00 9.39 19.00
CA PRO A 183 8.02 8.92 20.00
C PRO A 183 6.76 9.78 20.06
N ASP A 184 6.93 11.07 19.81
CA ASP A 184 5.94 12.15 19.76
C ASP A 184 5.21 12.27 18.41
N ALA A 185 5.52 11.40 17.43
CA ALA A 185 4.79 11.36 16.17
C ALA A 185 3.30 11.00 16.39
N PRO A 186 2.37 11.47 15.54
CA PRO A 186 0.94 11.24 15.72
C PRO A 186 0.52 9.76 15.80
N ARG A 187 1.34 8.86 15.22
CA ARG A 187 1.14 7.40 15.23
C ARG A 187 2.18 6.66 16.08
N GLY A 188 2.88 7.38 16.96
CA GLY A 188 3.99 6.87 17.77
C GLY A 188 5.20 6.46 16.94
N PHE A 189 6.30 6.10 17.61
CA PHE A 189 7.54 5.72 16.95
C PHE A 189 7.47 4.32 16.32
N ALA A 190 8.15 4.15 15.19
CA ALA A 190 8.55 2.87 14.64
C ALA A 190 9.99 2.97 14.10
N PRO A 191 10.90 2.03 14.40
CA PRO A 191 12.28 2.09 13.90
C PRO A 191 12.38 2.03 12.37
N GLU A 192 11.34 1.51 11.71
CA GLU A 192 11.18 1.51 10.26
C GLU A 192 10.96 2.91 9.70
N GLY A 193 10.36 3.83 10.46
CA GLY A 193 10.08 5.20 10.01
C GLY A 193 11.33 5.94 9.50
N PRO A 194 12.37 6.12 10.35
CA PRO A 194 13.63 6.73 9.91
C PRO A 194 14.36 5.94 8.81
N ARG A 195 14.18 4.61 8.75
CA ARG A 195 14.78 3.76 7.70
C ARG A 195 14.11 4.00 6.35
N PHE A 196 12.77 4.07 6.34
CA PHE A 196 11.95 4.38 5.18
C PHE A 196 12.34 5.74 4.60
N ASP A 197 12.32 6.80 5.41
CA ASP A 197 12.64 8.17 4.94
C ASP A 197 14.02 8.26 4.33
N LYS A 198 15.02 7.67 5.00
CA LYS A 198 16.40 7.65 4.51
C LYS A 198 16.51 6.92 3.18
N ALA A 199 15.86 5.76 3.03
CA ALA A 199 15.89 4.99 1.79
C ALA A 199 15.15 5.72 0.66
N CYS A 200 13.95 6.22 0.94
CA CYS A 200 13.10 6.93 -0.02
C CYS A 200 13.80 8.19 -0.53
N MET A 201 14.30 9.06 0.36
CA MET A 201 15.02 10.26 -0.06
C MET A 201 16.27 9.92 -0.86
N LYS A 202 17.04 8.91 -0.47
CA LYS A 202 18.20 8.46 -1.25
C LYS A 202 17.80 8.04 -2.67
N TYR A 203 16.76 7.23 -2.82
CA TYR A 203 16.34 6.73 -4.14
C TYR A 203 15.77 7.84 -5.02
N LEU A 204 15.05 8.81 -4.44
CA LEU A 204 14.60 10.00 -5.14
C LEU A 204 15.78 10.87 -5.60
N GLU A 205 16.74 11.12 -4.72
CA GLU A 205 17.95 11.92 -5.01
C GLU A 205 18.83 11.31 -6.11
N GLU A 206 19.00 9.98 -6.09
CA GLU A 206 19.78 9.23 -7.08
C GLU A 206 18.98 8.96 -8.37
N GLY A 207 17.65 9.17 -8.35
CA GLY A 207 16.75 8.78 -9.43
C GLY A 207 16.73 7.26 -9.67
N ASP A 208 16.93 6.47 -8.61
CA ASP A 208 16.92 5.00 -8.61
C ASP A 208 15.49 4.48 -8.40
N PHE A 209 14.67 4.65 -9.44
CA PHE A 209 13.27 4.28 -9.39
C PHE A 209 13.05 2.76 -9.29
N LEU A 210 14.02 1.95 -9.68
CA LEU A 210 13.92 0.50 -9.53
C LEU A 210 13.95 0.10 -8.06
N LYS A 211 14.84 0.68 -7.25
CA LYS A 211 14.83 0.46 -5.79
C LYS A 211 13.59 1.05 -5.12
N LEU A 212 13.08 2.18 -5.62
CA LEU A 212 11.82 2.77 -5.13
C LEU A 212 10.62 1.84 -5.35
N LEU A 213 10.51 1.22 -6.54
CA LEU A 213 9.44 0.26 -6.88
C LEU A 213 9.53 -1.04 -6.08
N ARG A 214 10.74 -1.45 -5.70
CA ARG A 214 11.02 -2.68 -4.95
C ARG A 214 11.25 -2.43 -3.46
N MET A 215 10.74 -1.32 -2.95
CA MET A 215 10.87 -1.03 -1.53
C MET A 215 10.14 -2.08 -0.71
N ASP A 216 10.82 -2.65 0.28
CA ASP A 216 10.31 -3.74 1.10
C ASP A 216 9.07 -3.28 1.89
N PRO A 217 7.92 -3.96 1.79
CA PRO A 217 6.74 -3.73 2.62
C PRO A 217 7.04 -3.70 4.12
N ALA A 218 7.98 -4.50 4.60
CA ALA A 218 8.39 -4.51 6.00
C ALA A 218 9.03 -3.19 6.46
N ILE A 219 9.47 -2.34 5.53
CA ILE A 219 10.02 -1.01 5.82
C ILE A 219 8.93 0.06 5.73
N TYR A 220 8.14 0.11 4.66
CA TYR A 220 7.22 1.24 4.45
C TYR A 220 5.86 1.06 5.13
N GLN A 221 5.36 -0.17 5.31
CA GLN A 221 4.06 -0.36 5.96
C GLN A 221 4.11 0.06 7.44
N PRO A 222 5.12 -0.31 8.25
CA PRO A 222 5.19 0.13 9.63
C PRO A 222 5.46 1.63 9.75
N ALA A 223 6.09 2.27 8.75
CA ALA A 223 6.31 3.72 8.72
C ALA A 223 5.01 4.54 8.60
N ALA A 224 3.88 3.90 8.27
CA ALA A 224 2.56 4.51 8.14
C ALA A 224 2.53 5.73 7.21
N GLU A 225 3.33 5.67 6.14
CA GLU A 225 3.54 6.71 5.14
C GLU A 225 2.36 6.84 4.16
N CYS A 226 2.34 7.93 3.37
CA CYS A 226 1.32 8.13 2.33
C CYS A 226 1.87 8.56 0.96
N ALA A 227 3.20 8.64 0.78
CA ALA A 227 3.83 9.13 -0.43
C ALA A 227 4.12 8.05 -1.48
N LEU A 228 4.51 6.85 -1.06
CA LEU A 228 5.23 5.87 -1.88
C LEU A 228 4.45 5.47 -3.14
N ARG A 229 3.14 5.31 -3.04
CA ARG A 229 2.27 4.99 -4.19
C ARG A 229 2.23 6.10 -5.23
N GLY A 230 2.17 7.36 -4.80
CA GLY A 230 2.31 8.52 -5.69
C GLY A 230 3.72 8.62 -6.30
N LEU A 231 4.75 8.21 -5.55
CA LEU A 231 6.12 8.17 -6.04
C LEU A 231 6.37 7.05 -7.06
N TRP A 232 5.66 5.92 -6.98
CA TRP A 232 5.66 4.90 -8.05
C TRP A 232 5.06 5.43 -9.35
N MET A 233 3.98 6.22 -9.26
CA MET A 233 3.44 6.93 -10.42
C MET A 233 4.43 7.96 -10.98
N LEU A 234 5.09 8.74 -10.11
CA LEU A 234 6.13 9.69 -10.50
C LEU A 234 7.26 9.00 -11.29
N ALA A 235 7.70 7.83 -10.83
CA ALA A 235 8.70 7.03 -11.54
C ALA A 235 8.23 6.66 -12.97
N GLY A 236 6.96 6.33 -13.13
CA GLY A 236 6.34 6.04 -14.41
C GLY A 236 6.19 7.25 -15.33
N VAL A 237 5.80 8.40 -14.76
CA VAL A 237 5.71 9.68 -15.48
C VAL A 237 7.07 10.10 -16.06
N LEU A 238 8.15 9.75 -15.37
CA LEU A 238 9.53 10.06 -15.75
C LEU A 238 10.24 8.88 -16.46
N ASP A 239 9.50 7.84 -16.86
CA ASP A 239 10.01 6.67 -17.57
C ASP A 239 10.78 7.08 -18.83
N ALA A 240 11.92 6.43 -19.07
CA ALA A 240 12.76 6.67 -20.23
C ALA A 240 13.22 8.14 -20.42
N ARG A 241 13.29 8.93 -19.34
CA ARG A 241 13.77 10.32 -19.38
C ARG A 241 15.05 10.52 -18.56
N ALA A 242 16.01 11.26 -19.13
CA ALA A 242 17.14 11.81 -18.39
C ALA A 242 16.69 13.02 -17.56
N LEU A 243 17.12 13.08 -16.30
CA LEU A 243 16.62 14.03 -15.32
C LEU A 243 17.74 14.88 -14.74
N LYS A 244 17.44 16.15 -14.46
CA LYS A 244 18.19 16.95 -13.48
C LYS A 244 17.41 16.91 -12.18
N ILE A 245 17.96 16.19 -11.21
CA ILE A 245 17.34 15.96 -9.90
C ILE A 245 17.94 16.92 -8.87
N LYS A 246 17.10 17.51 -8.02
CA LYS A 246 17.54 18.32 -6.88
C LYS A 246 16.76 17.93 -5.63
N LYS A 247 17.46 17.49 -4.59
CA LYS A 247 16.94 17.56 -3.23
C LYS A 247 16.80 19.03 -2.85
N LEU A 248 15.59 19.46 -2.52
CA LEU A 248 15.34 20.83 -2.08
C LEU A 248 15.28 20.90 -0.54
N SER A 249 14.62 19.95 0.11
CA SER A 249 14.61 19.84 1.57
C SER A 249 14.34 18.41 2.05
N TYR A 250 14.65 18.19 3.33
CA TYR A 250 14.08 17.13 4.14
C TYR A 250 13.95 17.63 5.59
N GLN A 251 12.79 17.46 6.22
CA GLN A 251 12.57 17.77 7.64
C GLN A 251 11.72 16.68 8.31
N GLY A 252 11.90 16.50 9.62
CA GLY A 252 11.17 15.53 10.44
C GLY A 252 10.68 16.08 11.78
N THR A 253 10.49 17.40 11.90
CA THR A 253 10.41 18.13 13.18
C THR A 253 9.09 17.95 13.93
N THR A 254 8.08 17.31 13.33
CA THR A 254 6.76 17.05 13.91
C THR A 254 6.50 15.55 14.10
N GLY A 255 7.55 14.72 13.99
CA GLY A 255 7.42 13.26 13.95
C GLY A 255 6.96 12.70 12.61
N ILE A 256 6.66 13.58 11.63
CA ILE A 256 6.35 13.24 10.23
C ILE A 256 7.51 13.68 9.33
N GLY A 257 7.85 12.84 8.35
CA GLY A 257 8.87 13.11 7.34
C GLY A 257 8.38 13.93 6.15
N TYR A 258 9.03 15.05 5.89
CA TYR A 258 8.72 15.98 4.81
C TYR A 258 9.88 16.08 3.84
N GLY A 259 9.83 15.31 2.75
CA GLY A 259 10.83 15.32 1.68
C GLY A 259 10.36 16.11 0.48
N LEU A 260 11.21 17.00 -0.05
CA LEU A 260 10.91 17.76 -1.27
C LEU A 260 12.03 17.59 -2.30
N VAL A 261 11.70 17.01 -3.45
CA VAL A 261 12.64 16.73 -4.54
C VAL A 261 12.04 17.17 -5.87
N SER A 262 12.81 17.90 -6.68
CA SER A 262 12.42 18.28 -8.04
C SER A 262 13.15 17.47 -9.11
N PHE A 263 12.42 17.15 -10.17
CA PHE A 263 12.87 16.35 -11.30
C PHE A 263 12.60 17.12 -12.59
N LYS A 264 13.61 17.79 -13.14
CA LYS A 264 13.48 18.48 -14.44
C LYS A 264 13.83 17.51 -15.56
N VAL A 265 12.92 17.35 -16.52
CA VAL A 265 13.13 16.50 -17.70
C VAL A 265 14.11 17.20 -18.65
N MET A 266 15.16 16.48 -19.06
CA MET A 266 16.23 17.04 -19.90
C MET A 266 16.16 16.55 -21.34
N ARG A 267 16.04 15.23 -21.52
CA ARG A 267 15.97 14.54 -22.82
C ARG A 267 15.48 13.11 -22.63
N GLU A 268 15.24 12.42 -23.74
CA GLU A 268 15.02 10.96 -23.72
C GLU A 268 16.27 10.20 -23.30
N ASP A 269 16.04 9.13 -22.54
CA ASP A 269 17.04 8.15 -22.14
C ASP A 269 16.36 6.79 -21.91
N PRO A 270 16.24 5.94 -22.96
CA PRO A 270 15.61 4.62 -22.86
C PRO A 270 16.22 3.71 -21.78
N ARG A 271 17.47 3.94 -21.38
CA ARG A 271 18.13 3.17 -20.30
C ARG A 271 17.49 3.41 -18.93
N ARG A 272 16.63 4.42 -18.81
CA ARG A 272 15.82 4.73 -17.63
C ARG A 272 14.38 4.19 -17.75
N SER A 273 14.15 3.18 -18.59
CA SER A 273 12.91 2.39 -18.51
C SER A 273 13.06 1.22 -17.55
N PHE A 274 12.16 1.12 -16.57
CA PHE A 274 12.33 0.21 -15.43
C PHE A 274 11.33 -0.95 -15.39
N VAL A 275 10.24 -0.92 -16.15
CA VAL A 275 9.15 -1.92 -16.02
C VAL A 275 9.63 -3.35 -16.31
N GLU A 276 10.32 -3.59 -17.42
CA GLU A 276 10.81 -4.93 -17.78
C GLU A 276 11.85 -5.45 -16.78
N ARG A 277 12.72 -4.54 -16.30
CA ARG A 277 13.72 -4.88 -15.28
C ARG A 277 13.07 -5.21 -13.94
N TYR A 278 12.04 -4.45 -13.55
CA TYR A 278 11.24 -4.71 -12.37
C TYR A 278 10.59 -6.09 -12.46
N GLU A 279 9.89 -6.39 -13.55
CA GLU A 279 9.22 -7.68 -13.75
C GLU A 279 10.20 -8.86 -13.75
N MET A 280 11.37 -8.70 -14.38
CA MET A 280 12.40 -9.73 -14.36
C MET A 280 12.88 -10.01 -12.93
N LEU A 281 13.12 -8.97 -12.14
CA LEU A 281 13.59 -9.11 -10.76
C LEU A 281 12.51 -9.69 -9.84
N GLU A 282 11.26 -9.29 -10.00
CA GLU A 282 10.15 -9.85 -9.24
C GLU A 282 9.90 -11.32 -9.57
N ARG A 283 10.02 -11.69 -10.86
CA ARG A 283 9.94 -13.09 -11.29
C ARG A 283 11.03 -13.93 -10.65
N ARG A 284 12.30 -13.46 -10.70
CA ARG A 284 13.42 -14.16 -10.05
C ARG A 284 13.22 -14.28 -8.55
N ALA A 285 12.78 -13.23 -7.87
CA ALA A 285 12.51 -13.26 -6.44
C ALA A 285 11.40 -14.26 -6.08
N ARG A 286 10.37 -14.38 -6.92
CA ARG A 286 9.31 -15.39 -6.76
C ARG A 286 9.83 -16.81 -7.00
N GLU A 287 10.64 -17.02 -8.04
CA GLU A 287 11.26 -18.32 -8.32
C GLU A 287 12.19 -18.75 -7.18
N GLU A 288 12.98 -17.83 -6.62
CA GLU A 288 13.84 -18.08 -5.46
C GLU A 288 13.03 -18.44 -4.20
N ARG A 289 11.93 -17.71 -3.91
CA ARG A 289 11.02 -18.06 -2.81
C ARG A 289 10.43 -19.45 -3.00
N ARG A 290 9.90 -19.73 -4.20
CA ARG A 290 9.34 -21.05 -4.53
C ARG A 290 10.34 -22.19 -4.38
N ALA A 291 11.59 -21.97 -4.78
CA ALA A 291 12.65 -22.95 -4.65
C ALA A 291 13.05 -23.20 -3.18
N ALA A 292 12.82 -22.22 -2.30
CA ALA A 292 13.13 -22.30 -0.87
C ALA A 292 11.97 -22.87 -0.01
N GLU A 293 10.77 -23.03 -0.58
CA GLU A 293 9.61 -23.62 0.11
C GLU A 293 9.95 -24.99 0.70
N ASP A 294 9.56 -25.25 1.94
CA ASP A 294 9.70 -26.57 2.56
C ASP A 294 8.56 -27.52 2.18
N ASP A 295 8.55 -28.74 2.73
CA ASP A 295 7.54 -29.76 2.40
C ASP A 295 6.11 -29.35 2.77
N TYR A 296 5.92 -28.53 3.81
CA TYR A 296 4.60 -28.06 4.24
C TYR A 296 4.03 -27.09 3.22
N VAL A 297 4.82 -26.09 2.82
CA VAL A 297 4.42 -25.09 1.84
C VAL A 297 4.27 -25.71 0.45
N ARG A 298 5.17 -26.60 0.03
CA ARG A 298 5.06 -27.33 -1.24
C ARG A 298 3.78 -28.16 -1.32
N LEU A 299 3.39 -28.83 -0.23
CA LEU A 299 2.15 -29.59 -0.18
C LEU A 299 0.92 -28.68 -0.30
N ALA A 300 0.90 -27.56 0.44
CA ALA A 300 -0.16 -26.56 0.36
C ALA A 300 -0.26 -25.98 -1.06
N ARG A 301 0.86 -25.60 -1.68
CA ARG A 301 0.91 -25.10 -3.05
C ARG A 301 0.33 -26.09 -4.04
N ARG A 302 0.74 -27.36 -3.98
CA ARG A 302 0.20 -28.42 -4.84
C ARG A 302 -1.32 -28.56 -4.66
N ALA A 303 -1.81 -28.47 -3.43
CA ALA A 303 -3.24 -28.50 -3.12
C ALA A 303 -4.00 -27.33 -3.76
N VAL A 304 -3.51 -26.10 -3.58
CA VAL A 304 -4.07 -24.88 -4.19
C VAL A 304 -4.09 -24.99 -5.72
N GLU A 305 -2.95 -25.32 -6.34
CA GLU A 305 -2.85 -25.40 -7.80
C GLU A 305 -3.78 -26.48 -8.38
N THR A 306 -3.86 -27.65 -7.73
CA THR A 306 -4.70 -28.75 -8.23
C THR A 306 -6.17 -28.42 -8.10
N ILE A 307 -6.63 -27.88 -6.96
CA ILE A 307 -8.04 -27.55 -6.77
C ILE A 307 -8.48 -26.42 -7.71
N VAL A 308 -7.63 -25.43 -7.95
CA VAL A 308 -7.94 -24.30 -8.85
C VAL A 308 -8.02 -24.78 -10.30
N ARG A 309 -7.06 -25.59 -10.76
CA ARG A 309 -7.03 -26.09 -12.15
C ARG A 309 -8.07 -27.17 -12.45
N THR A 310 -8.38 -28.04 -11.48
CA THR A 310 -9.16 -29.28 -11.75
C THR A 310 -10.48 -29.37 -11.00
N GLY A 311 -10.70 -28.53 -9.99
CA GLY A 311 -11.85 -28.63 -9.08
C GLY A 311 -11.79 -29.84 -8.14
N LYS A 312 -10.67 -30.59 -8.09
CA LYS A 312 -10.49 -31.77 -7.23
C LYS A 312 -9.30 -31.59 -6.29
N LEU A 313 -9.42 -32.14 -5.08
CA LEU A 313 -8.31 -32.24 -4.15
C LEU A 313 -7.25 -33.23 -4.67
N PRO A 314 -5.95 -32.90 -4.62
CA PRO A 314 -4.92 -33.88 -4.94
C PRO A 314 -4.83 -34.94 -3.84
N PRO A 315 -4.38 -36.16 -4.18
CA PRO A 315 -4.01 -37.13 -3.16
C PRO A 315 -2.77 -36.64 -2.41
N VAL A 316 -2.74 -36.90 -1.10
CA VAL A 316 -1.55 -36.69 -0.26
C VAL A 316 -0.41 -37.58 -0.78
N PRO A 317 0.80 -37.05 -0.99
CA PRO A 317 1.97 -37.84 -1.39
C PRO A 317 2.25 -39.00 -0.40
N ALA A 318 2.74 -40.12 -0.91
CA ALA A 318 3.11 -41.27 -0.08
C ALA A 318 4.41 -41.05 0.70
N GLU A 319 5.34 -40.25 0.14
CA GLU A 319 6.61 -39.89 0.75
C GLU A 319 6.49 -38.46 1.29
N LEU A 320 6.43 -38.33 2.61
CA LEU A 320 6.42 -37.05 3.33
C LEU A 320 7.28 -37.17 4.59
N PRO A 321 7.79 -36.05 5.12
CA PRO A 321 8.45 -36.02 6.42
C PRO A 321 7.62 -36.68 7.52
N GLU A 322 8.29 -37.37 8.44
CA GLU A 322 7.64 -38.11 9.53
C GLU A 322 6.80 -37.19 10.43
N GLU A 323 7.24 -35.93 10.62
CA GLU A 323 6.52 -34.94 11.43
C GLU A 323 5.11 -34.65 10.89
N MET A 324 4.90 -34.78 9.57
CA MET A 324 3.60 -34.53 8.93
C MET A 324 2.60 -35.69 9.07
N THR A 325 3.02 -36.82 9.65
CA THR A 325 2.17 -37.99 9.89
C THR A 325 1.34 -37.87 11.17
N GLY A 326 1.79 -37.04 12.11
CA GLY A 326 1.06 -36.69 13.34
C GLY A 326 -0.21 -35.89 13.07
N ARG A 327 -0.93 -35.52 14.13
CA ARG A 327 -2.18 -34.74 14.05
C ARG A 327 -2.02 -33.41 14.75
N ALA A 328 -2.33 -32.32 14.05
CA ALA A 328 -2.37 -30.96 14.60
C ALA A 328 -3.44 -30.14 13.87
N GLY A 329 -3.88 -29.05 14.51
CA GLY A 329 -4.60 -27.99 13.79
C GLY A 329 -3.65 -27.30 12.82
N VAL A 330 -4.15 -26.86 11.67
CA VAL A 330 -3.33 -26.21 10.64
C VAL A 330 -4.07 -25.01 10.06
N TYR A 331 -3.40 -23.88 9.91
CA TYR A 331 -3.87 -22.74 9.12
C TYR A 331 -3.05 -22.59 7.85
N VAL A 332 -3.73 -22.41 6.72
CA VAL A 332 -3.10 -22.06 5.45
C VAL A 332 -3.56 -20.66 5.07
N THR A 333 -2.59 -19.78 4.82
CA THR A 333 -2.83 -18.41 4.38
C THR A 333 -2.22 -18.20 3.01
N LEU A 334 -3.03 -17.67 2.09
CA LEU A 334 -2.66 -17.31 0.74
C LEU A 334 -2.59 -15.79 0.68
N THR A 335 -1.47 -15.25 0.21
CA THR A 335 -1.32 -13.82 -0.07
C THR A 335 -0.79 -13.60 -1.48
N ARG A 336 -1.06 -12.42 -2.03
CA ARG A 336 -0.53 -11.96 -3.32
C ARG A 336 -0.13 -10.50 -3.17
N ASP A 337 1.15 -10.20 -3.41
CA ASP A 337 1.71 -8.85 -3.29
C ASP A 337 1.35 -8.19 -1.92
N GLY A 338 1.34 -9.01 -0.85
CA GLY A 338 0.98 -8.62 0.52
C GLY A 338 -0.53 -8.54 0.82
N ALA A 339 -1.40 -8.66 -0.18
CA ALA A 339 -2.85 -8.67 0.01
C ALA A 339 -3.39 -10.08 0.28
N PRO A 340 -4.39 -10.26 1.18
CA PRO A 340 -4.95 -11.57 1.49
C PRO A 340 -5.74 -12.12 0.29
N ARG A 341 -5.51 -13.40 -0.03
CA ARG A 341 -6.19 -14.15 -1.09
C ARG A 341 -6.96 -15.37 -0.61
N GLY A 342 -6.90 -15.64 0.68
CA GLY A 342 -7.70 -16.63 1.34
C GLY A 342 -6.97 -17.16 2.56
N THR A 343 -7.69 -17.35 3.66
CA THR A 343 -7.17 -18.01 4.85
C THR A 343 -8.17 -19.03 5.32
N TYR A 344 -7.70 -20.25 5.58
CA TYR A 344 -8.54 -21.28 6.17
C TYR A 344 -7.72 -22.14 7.12
N GLY A 345 -8.33 -22.55 8.22
CA GLY A 345 -7.66 -23.42 9.15
C GLY A 345 -8.56 -23.99 10.23
N THR A 346 -8.00 -24.97 10.91
CA THR A 346 -8.61 -25.72 12.00
C THR A 346 -7.73 -25.60 13.22
N PHE A 347 -8.34 -25.33 14.37
CA PHE A 347 -7.60 -25.18 15.63
C PHE A 347 -7.38 -26.53 16.34
N GLU A 348 -8.24 -27.52 16.07
CA GLU A 348 -8.09 -28.91 16.47
C GLU A 348 -7.92 -29.77 15.22
N PRO A 349 -7.11 -30.86 15.26
CA PRO A 349 -6.92 -31.73 14.11
C PRO A 349 -8.24 -32.39 13.65
N SER A 350 -8.69 -32.04 12.46
CA SER A 350 -9.93 -32.56 11.85
C SER A 350 -9.68 -33.72 10.88
N ALA A 351 -8.43 -33.88 10.45
CA ALA A 351 -7.97 -34.89 9.51
C ALA A 351 -7.10 -35.97 10.20
N LYS A 352 -6.72 -36.97 9.40
CA LYS A 352 -5.95 -38.14 9.87
C LYS A 352 -4.48 -37.82 10.10
N SER A 353 -3.96 -36.79 9.45
CA SER A 353 -2.58 -36.32 9.59
C SER A 353 -2.48 -34.83 9.26
N ILE A 354 -1.38 -34.19 9.66
CA ILE A 354 -1.05 -32.81 9.29
C ILE A 354 -1.03 -32.64 7.77
N ALA A 355 -0.51 -33.61 7.03
CA ALA A 355 -0.51 -33.57 5.56
C ALA A 355 -1.93 -33.54 4.95
N ASP A 356 -2.87 -34.33 5.47
CA ASP A 356 -4.27 -34.32 5.03
C ASP A 356 -4.96 -33.00 5.45
N GLU A 357 -4.63 -32.49 6.65
CA GLU A 357 -5.11 -31.20 7.15
C GLU A 357 -4.65 -30.04 6.24
N ILE A 358 -3.36 -29.96 5.90
CA ILE A 358 -2.78 -28.96 4.98
C ILE A 358 -3.50 -29.03 3.63
N THR A 359 -3.64 -30.23 3.07
CA THR A 359 -4.22 -30.41 1.73
C THR A 359 -5.66 -29.89 1.67
N ARG A 360 -6.47 -30.18 2.70
CA ARG A 360 -7.86 -29.71 2.82
C ARG A 360 -7.93 -28.21 3.06
N ASN A 361 -7.17 -27.70 4.02
CA ASN A 361 -7.23 -26.30 4.42
C ASN A 361 -6.69 -25.38 3.32
N ALA A 362 -5.66 -25.80 2.60
CA ALA A 362 -5.17 -25.10 1.42
C ALA A 362 -6.24 -25.01 0.32
N ALA A 363 -6.97 -26.09 0.07
CA ALA A 363 -8.04 -26.10 -0.91
C ALA A 363 -9.21 -25.18 -0.49
N HIS A 364 -9.57 -25.19 0.79
CA HIS A 364 -10.58 -24.30 1.33
C HIS A 364 -10.15 -22.83 1.30
N ALA A 365 -8.89 -22.52 1.64
CA ALA A 365 -8.35 -21.17 1.55
C ALA A 365 -8.46 -20.64 0.10
N ALA A 366 -8.21 -21.47 -0.90
CA ALA A 366 -8.29 -21.06 -2.30
C ALA A 366 -9.72 -20.86 -2.84
N ARG A 367 -10.72 -21.55 -2.28
CA ARG A 367 -12.06 -21.68 -2.90
C ARG A 367 -13.25 -21.26 -2.03
N ASN A 368 -13.10 -21.27 -0.71
CA ASN A 368 -14.20 -21.21 0.24
C ASN A 368 -14.08 -20.08 1.27
N ASP A 369 -13.01 -19.28 1.26
CA ASP A 369 -12.96 -18.09 2.09
C ASP A 369 -13.96 -17.04 1.56
N THR A 370 -15.00 -16.77 2.35
CA THR A 370 -16.10 -15.86 1.97
C THR A 370 -15.74 -14.38 2.07
N HIS A 371 -14.60 -14.04 2.66
CA HIS A 371 -14.15 -12.66 2.80
C HIS A 371 -13.42 -12.14 1.56
N VAL A 372 -13.02 -13.05 0.66
CA VAL A 372 -12.24 -12.74 -0.55
C VAL A 372 -12.79 -13.47 -1.77
N ALA A 373 -12.45 -13.00 -2.97
CA ALA A 373 -12.78 -13.72 -4.19
C ALA A 373 -11.95 -15.02 -4.31
N PRO A 374 -12.54 -16.13 -4.79
CA PRO A 374 -11.81 -17.37 -5.05
C PRO A 374 -10.56 -17.14 -5.90
N VAL A 375 -9.50 -17.87 -5.60
CA VAL A 375 -8.24 -17.83 -6.38
C VAL A 375 -8.51 -18.29 -7.82
N THR A 376 -7.98 -17.52 -8.77
CA THR A 376 -8.03 -17.82 -10.21
C THR A 376 -6.70 -18.38 -10.71
N GLU A 377 -6.69 -19.01 -11.89
CA GLU A 377 -5.52 -19.71 -12.42
C GLU A 377 -4.36 -18.74 -12.72
N GLU A 378 -4.69 -17.53 -13.17
CA GLU A 378 -3.74 -16.46 -13.49
C GLU A 378 -2.95 -15.97 -12.26
N GLU A 379 -3.40 -16.32 -11.07
CA GLU A 379 -2.84 -15.84 -9.81
C GLU A 379 -1.91 -16.84 -9.16
N LEU A 380 -2.01 -18.12 -9.56
CA LEU A 380 -1.28 -19.22 -8.94
C LEU A 380 0.22 -18.95 -8.87
N ASP A 381 0.78 -18.37 -9.92
CA ASP A 381 2.21 -18.05 -10.03
C ASP A 381 2.65 -16.92 -9.07
N ALA A 382 1.72 -16.06 -8.67
CA ALA A 382 1.97 -14.89 -7.82
C ALA A 382 1.62 -15.10 -6.34
N LEU A 383 1.11 -16.28 -5.95
CA LEU A 383 0.76 -16.56 -4.56
C LEU A 383 1.98 -16.87 -3.70
N ASP A 384 2.11 -16.15 -2.59
CA ASP A 384 2.91 -16.52 -1.42
C ASP A 384 1.99 -17.31 -0.46
N ILE A 385 2.49 -18.43 0.09
CA ILE A 385 1.69 -19.36 0.90
C ILE A 385 2.40 -19.59 2.23
N THR A 386 1.69 -19.42 3.33
CA THR A 386 2.19 -19.80 4.66
C THR A 386 1.33 -20.91 5.25
N VAL A 387 1.98 -21.80 6.00
CA VAL A 387 1.35 -22.89 6.74
C VAL A 387 1.73 -22.75 8.21
N ASP A 388 0.74 -22.58 9.07
CA ASP A 388 0.92 -22.53 10.53
C ASP A 388 0.42 -23.85 11.13
N VAL A 389 1.33 -24.67 11.67
CA VAL A 389 1.02 -25.91 12.38
C VAL A 389 0.90 -25.61 13.87
N LEU A 390 -0.25 -25.93 14.46
CA LEU A 390 -0.59 -25.52 15.82
C LEU A 390 -0.23 -26.57 16.86
N SER A 391 0.29 -26.13 18.01
CA SER A 391 0.37 -26.98 19.19
C SER A 391 -1.03 -27.34 19.70
N GLU A 392 -1.12 -28.39 20.53
CA GLU A 392 -2.36 -28.69 21.25
C GLU A 392 -2.75 -27.47 22.12
N PRO A 393 -3.99 -26.95 22.01
CA PRO A 393 -4.41 -25.81 22.83
C PRO A 393 -4.51 -26.17 24.31
N GLU A 394 -3.96 -25.34 25.17
CA GLU A 394 -4.06 -25.48 26.63
C GLU A 394 -4.98 -24.43 27.23
N LEU A 395 -5.81 -24.83 28.19
CA LEU A 395 -6.73 -23.93 28.90
C LEU A 395 -5.95 -23.04 29.86
N VAL A 396 -6.29 -21.74 29.90
CA VAL A 396 -5.70 -20.78 30.83
C VAL A 396 -6.75 -20.00 31.61
N ASP A 397 -6.38 -19.59 32.82
CA ASP A 397 -7.28 -18.94 33.78
C ASP A 397 -7.53 -17.45 33.49
N GLY A 398 -6.70 -16.81 32.66
CA GLY A 398 -6.83 -15.38 32.40
C GLY A 398 -5.82 -14.81 31.41
N ALA A 399 -5.99 -13.52 31.11
CA ALA A 399 -5.19 -12.79 30.14
C ALA A 399 -3.71 -12.65 30.53
N ASP A 400 -3.38 -12.72 31.83
CA ASP A 400 -2.01 -12.62 32.34
C ASP A 400 -1.11 -13.77 31.88
N ALA A 401 -1.71 -14.89 31.45
CA ALA A 401 -1.01 -16.03 30.88
C ALA A 401 -0.75 -15.88 29.37
N LEU A 402 -1.14 -14.77 28.75
CA LEU A 402 -1.04 -14.55 27.31
C LEU A 402 0.12 -13.60 27.00
N ASP A 403 1.02 -14.06 26.14
CA ASP A 403 1.93 -13.20 25.39
C ASP A 403 1.51 -13.25 23.91
N PRO A 404 0.89 -12.19 23.36
CA PRO A 404 0.42 -12.18 21.99
C PRO A 404 1.50 -12.45 20.94
N LYS A 405 2.77 -12.23 21.25
CA LYS A 405 3.88 -12.52 20.33
C LYS A 405 4.18 -14.01 20.24
N THR A 406 3.97 -14.73 21.34
CA THR A 406 4.32 -16.15 21.47
C THR A 406 3.11 -17.04 21.24
N TYR A 407 1.94 -16.65 21.75
CA TYR A 407 0.75 -17.47 21.79
C TYR A 407 -0.36 -16.92 20.89
N GLY A 408 -0.99 -17.84 20.17
CA GLY A 408 -2.33 -17.66 19.62
C GLY A 408 -3.35 -18.03 20.67
N ILE A 409 -4.59 -17.59 20.47
CA ILE A 409 -5.67 -17.83 21.42
C ILE A 409 -6.95 -18.30 20.75
N ILE A 410 -7.75 -19.03 21.52
CA ILE A 410 -9.13 -19.41 21.21
C ILE A 410 -10.01 -18.85 22.32
N ALA A 411 -10.84 -17.87 21.99
CA ALA A 411 -11.90 -17.41 22.88
C ALA A 411 -13.16 -18.23 22.60
N GLU A 412 -13.68 -18.91 23.61
CA GLU A 412 -14.84 -19.79 23.48
C GLU A 412 -15.97 -19.38 24.42
N SER A 413 -17.20 -19.24 23.90
CA SER A 413 -18.40 -19.01 24.72
C SER A 413 -19.63 -19.62 24.07
N ARG A 414 -20.32 -20.52 24.80
CA ARG A 414 -21.61 -21.14 24.40
C ARG A 414 -21.59 -21.67 22.95
N GLY A 415 -20.53 -22.38 22.57
CA GLY A 415 -20.36 -22.97 21.24
C GLY A 415 -19.82 -22.02 20.16
N ARG A 416 -19.71 -20.72 20.42
CA ARG A 416 -18.97 -19.78 19.55
C ARG A 416 -17.49 -19.82 19.89
N LYS A 417 -16.65 -19.80 18.86
CA LYS A 417 -15.18 -19.78 18.97
C LYS A 417 -14.61 -18.70 18.08
N GLY A 418 -13.66 -17.94 18.61
CA GLY A 418 -12.88 -16.96 17.86
C GLY A 418 -11.39 -17.24 18.03
N VAL A 419 -10.66 -17.29 16.91
CA VAL A 419 -9.24 -17.67 16.90
C VAL A 419 -8.36 -16.55 16.38
N MET A 420 -7.30 -16.25 17.11
CA MET A 420 -6.21 -15.37 16.69
C MET A 420 -4.90 -16.14 16.73
N LEU A 421 -4.14 -16.10 15.63
CA LEU A 421 -2.78 -16.66 15.58
C LEU A 421 -1.81 -15.78 16.38
N PRO A 422 -0.64 -16.31 16.78
CA PRO A 422 0.41 -15.50 17.37
C PRO A 422 0.82 -14.34 16.46
N ALA A 423 1.23 -13.23 17.07
CA ALA A 423 1.73 -12.02 16.41
C ALA A 423 0.81 -11.45 15.31
N ALA A 424 -0.52 -11.61 15.47
CA ALA A 424 -1.48 -11.06 14.53
C ALA A 424 -1.43 -9.51 14.55
N PRO A 425 -1.59 -8.83 13.39
CA PRO A 425 -1.61 -7.37 13.33
C PRO A 425 -2.71 -6.79 14.24
N GLY A 426 -2.36 -5.78 15.05
CA GLY A 426 -3.30 -5.11 15.95
C GLY A 426 -3.60 -5.85 17.26
N THR A 427 -2.79 -6.85 17.64
CA THR A 427 -2.89 -7.55 18.92
C THR A 427 -1.58 -7.44 19.71
N GLU A 428 -1.17 -6.22 20.06
CA GLU A 428 0.08 -6.01 20.79
C GLU A 428 -0.06 -6.36 22.29
N THR A 429 -1.29 -6.31 22.80
CA THR A 429 -1.63 -6.69 24.18
C THR A 429 -2.60 -7.88 24.22
N ALA A 430 -2.59 -8.61 25.34
CA ALA A 430 -3.50 -9.73 25.58
C ALA A 430 -4.98 -9.31 25.49
N GLU A 431 -5.31 -8.11 25.97
CA GLU A 431 -6.66 -7.56 25.89
C GLU A 431 -7.09 -7.28 24.45
N GLU A 432 -6.21 -6.69 23.64
CA GLU A 432 -6.46 -6.48 22.21
C GLU A 432 -6.63 -7.81 21.48
N GLN A 433 -5.79 -8.80 21.78
CA GLN A 433 -5.88 -10.13 21.21
C GLN A 433 -7.22 -10.80 21.54
N LEU A 434 -7.66 -10.75 22.81
CA LEU A 434 -8.93 -11.29 23.26
C LEU A 434 -10.12 -10.55 22.62
N ARG A 435 -10.07 -9.22 22.53
CA ARG A 435 -11.10 -8.42 21.86
C ARG A 435 -11.21 -8.80 20.38
N ALA A 436 -10.08 -8.94 19.68
CA ALA A 436 -10.05 -9.36 18.28
C ALA A 436 -10.61 -10.77 18.10
N ALA A 437 -10.22 -11.72 18.95
CA ALA A 437 -10.74 -13.09 18.95
C ALA A 437 -12.26 -13.10 19.15
N ARG A 438 -12.77 -12.41 20.17
CA ARG A 438 -14.21 -12.29 20.44
C ARG A 438 -14.96 -11.74 19.24
N LYS A 439 -14.47 -10.64 18.65
CA LYS A 439 -15.09 -10.03 17.46
C LYS A 439 -15.16 -11.01 16.30
N LYS A 440 -14.06 -11.72 16.01
CA LYS A 440 -14.00 -12.72 14.93
C LYS A 440 -14.91 -13.92 15.19
N GLY A 441 -15.08 -14.33 16.45
CA GLY A 441 -16.00 -15.40 16.86
C GLY A 441 -17.44 -14.96 17.06
N GLY A 442 -17.77 -13.67 16.87
CA GLY A 442 -19.10 -13.12 17.15
C GLY A 442 -19.52 -13.26 18.62
N ILE A 443 -18.57 -13.19 19.56
CA ILE A 443 -18.77 -13.33 21.00
C ILE A 443 -18.96 -11.93 21.63
N PRO A 444 -20.06 -11.67 22.37
CA PRO A 444 -20.29 -10.41 23.08
C PRO A 444 -19.19 -10.09 24.10
N GLU A 445 -18.92 -8.82 24.35
CA GLU A 445 -17.86 -8.38 25.27
C GLU A 445 -18.13 -8.75 26.74
N ASP A 446 -19.40 -8.80 27.14
CA ASP A 446 -19.85 -9.15 28.49
C ASP A 446 -20.01 -10.66 28.71
N ALA A 447 -19.89 -11.46 27.64
CA ALA A 447 -20.01 -12.91 27.76
C ALA A 447 -18.82 -13.51 28.53
N GLU A 448 -19.13 -14.47 29.39
CA GLU A 448 -18.15 -15.36 30.01
C GLU A 448 -17.47 -16.20 28.92
N ILE A 449 -16.14 -16.26 28.95
CA ILE A 449 -15.34 -17.00 27.97
C ILE A 449 -14.41 -17.99 28.66
N ARG A 450 -14.14 -19.11 27.99
CA ARG A 450 -12.94 -19.91 28.22
C ARG A 450 -11.86 -19.44 27.27
N ILE A 451 -10.63 -19.37 27.77
CA ILE A 451 -9.47 -18.95 27.00
C ILE A 451 -8.55 -20.16 26.85
N TRP A 452 -8.26 -20.51 25.61
CA TRP A 452 -7.23 -21.48 25.30
C TRP A 452 -6.07 -20.75 24.63
N ARG A 453 -4.84 -21.19 24.86
CA ARG A 453 -3.65 -20.69 24.15
C ARG A 453 -2.93 -21.83 23.44
N PHE A 454 -2.23 -21.50 22.37
CA PHE A 454 -1.41 -22.44 21.59
C PHE A 454 -0.22 -21.70 20.99
N THR A 455 0.84 -22.41 20.67
CA THR A 455 1.92 -21.90 19.81
C THR A 455 1.71 -22.37 18.37
N SER A 456 2.36 -21.70 17.41
CA SER A 456 2.36 -22.14 16.02
C SER A 456 3.77 -22.20 15.46
N GLU A 457 4.08 -23.30 14.78
CA GLU A 457 5.25 -23.39 13.90
C GLU A 457 4.83 -22.89 12.51
N ARG A 458 5.48 -21.83 12.02
CA ARG A 458 5.17 -21.22 10.72
C ARG A 458 6.18 -21.63 9.66
N HIS A 459 5.66 -22.16 8.57
CA HIS A 459 6.35 -22.45 7.32
C HIS A 459 5.93 -21.41 6.27
N ALA A 460 6.87 -20.83 5.52
CA ALA A 460 6.62 -19.71 4.60
C ALA A 460 7.54 -19.72 3.38
#